data_AF-A0ABD5AV38-F1
#
_entry.id   AF-A0ABD5AV38-F1
#
_cell.length_a   1.000
_cell.length_b   1.000
_cell.length_c   1.000
_cell.angle_alpha   90.00
_cell.angle_beta   90.00
_cell.angle_gamma   90.00
#
_symmetry.space_group_name_H-M   'P 1'
#
loop_
_entity.id
_entity.type
_entity.pdbx_description
1 polymer ?
#
loop_
_entity_poly.entity_id
_entity_poly.type
_entity_poly.pdbx_seq_one_letter_code
_entity_poly.pdbx_strand_id
1 'polypeptide(L)'
;MTFKKSKFSKGLKVGLGSIVIISGLTYITPSISNQITSDNSLKNFTHSIQSLGLKNLLKNETVMAATINKDTWSQVDGVKYLQNHIGVGVDFDGKYGYQCMDLAIDYMYKLSNGNVRLFGNAYQAKNNNLGNYAKVYNNTPDFLPQPGDIVVWYPRWWNSNYGHIGIIKEANLNKFTSLEQNKKGDLTYGEVGKLGTHDYSDVAYFIRPNFSDVNHNPDTSYSDTKLDPQSVVGDWSKTRSGITFRNENGQFTVTKKEGAAVYGEPNNDGKQVTTLKPNTTLNYDYKYVNDGYVWVGFEKEGKRYYVQTGFSDGKIGYKINSQPFGAFTKVNFGENSYSDTPYNSNAITTDWSKTKSGITMRYENGRFKATKDSGVAIYSEPNNDGKQFDTLKKGQYLIYDYKYINDGYVWVGFEKNGKRYYAQVGFSDGKYGYKPNTQPFGQFY
;
A
#
# COMPACT_ATOMS: atom_id res chain seq x y z
N MET A 1 38.94 -52.67 -28.29
CA MET A 1 40.13 -52.16 -27.56
C MET A 1 40.41 -50.74 -28.04
N THR A 2 40.70 -49.69 -27.27
CA THR A 2 40.71 -49.38 -25.83
C THR A 2 40.83 -47.83 -25.77
N PHE A 3 40.23 -47.22 -24.76
CA PHE A 3 40.11 -45.78 -24.44
C PHE A 3 41.41 -44.96 -24.30
N LYS A 4 41.30 -43.62 -24.51
CA LYS A 4 41.64 -42.46 -23.60
C LYS A 4 42.32 -41.28 -24.36
N LYS A 5 42.28 -39.99 -23.95
CA LYS A 5 41.41 -39.09 -23.15
C LYS A 5 42.05 -37.68 -23.23
N SER A 6 41.30 -36.61 -23.52
CA SER A 6 41.57 -35.22 -23.04
C SER A 6 40.29 -34.35 -23.18
N LYS A 7 39.53 -34.10 -22.10
CA LYS A 7 39.49 -32.94 -21.15
C LYS A 7 39.16 -31.54 -21.74
N PHE A 8 37.86 -31.21 -21.68
CA PHE A 8 37.12 -29.94 -21.36
C PHE A 8 37.74 -28.55 -21.65
N SER A 9 36.96 -27.64 -22.29
CA SER A 9 36.13 -26.65 -21.57
C SER A 9 35.13 -25.87 -22.49
N LYS A 10 33.91 -25.66 -21.94
CA LYS A 10 32.94 -24.55 -22.11
C LYS A 10 32.47 -24.09 -23.52
N GLY A 11 31.24 -24.51 -23.85
CA GLY A 11 30.09 -23.60 -23.95
C GLY A 11 29.98 -22.66 -25.15
N LEU A 12 29.34 -23.13 -26.22
CA LEU A 12 28.82 -22.31 -27.31
C LEU A 12 27.50 -21.64 -26.87
N LYS A 13 27.47 -20.31 -26.75
CA LYS A 13 26.24 -19.52 -26.66
C LYS A 13 25.95 -18.88 -28.01
N VAL A 14 24.86 -19.30 -28.64
CA VAL A 14 24.29 -18.66 -29.84
C VAL A 14 23.31 -17.59 -29.36
N GLY A 15 23.56 -16.32 -29.69
CA GLY A 15 22.70 -15.20 -29.32
C GLY A 15 21.55 -15.01 -30.32
N LEU A 16 20.33 -14.91 -29.81
CA LEU A 16 19.12 -14.55 -30.56
C LEU A 16 19.04 -13.02 -30.70
N GLY A 17 19.13 -12.52 -31.94
CA GLY A 17 18.95 -11.10 -32.27
C GLY A 17 17.48 -10.69 -32.32
N SER A 18 17.17 -9.48 -31.84
CA SER A 18 15.83 -8.87 -31.94
C SER A 18 15.68 -8.09 -33.25
N ILE A 19 14.59 -8.31 -33.96
CA ILE A 19 14.18 -7.56 -35.16
C ILE A 19 13.39 -6.33 -34.72
N VAL A 20 13.68 -5.15 -35.28
CA VAL A 20 12.82 -3.96 -35.16
C VAL A 20 12.14 -3.74 -36.52
N ILE A 21 10.81 -3.72 -36.52
CA ILE A 21 9.99 -3.40 -37.70
C ILE A 21 9.38 -2.01 -37.47
N ILE A 22 9.72 -1.04 -38.32
CA ILE A 22 9.02 0.24 -38.43
C ILE A 22 8.75 0.44 -39.92
N SER A 23 7.45 0.41 -40.29
CA SER A 23 6.92 0.74 -41.63
C SER A 23 7.82 0.36 -42.83
N GLY A 24 7.97 -0.94 -43.10
CA GLY A 24 8.23 -1.45 -44.45
C GLY A 24 9.67 -1.53 -44.98
N LEU A 25 10.72 -1.23 -44.21
CA LEU A 25 12.12 -1.46 -44.63
C LEU A 25 12.96 -2.10 -43.52
N THR A 26 13.58 -3.25 -43.82
CA THR A 26 14.37 -4.07 -42.88
C THR A 26 15.83 -3.59 -42.83
N TYR A 27 16.35 -3.28 -41.64
CA TYR A 27 17.77 -3.01 -41.42
C TYR A 27 18.36 -3.97 -40.38
N ILE A 28 19.53 -4.52 -40.68
CA ILE A 28 20.34 -5.33 -39.76
C ILE A 28 21.50 -4.44 -39.30
N THR A 29 21.68 -4.24 -37.99
CA THR A 29 22.89 -3.60 -37.44
C THR A 29 23.64 -4.59 -36.53
N PRO A 30 24.97 -4.70 -36.65
CA PRO A 30 25.77 -5.52 -35.75
C PRO A 30 26.08 -4.76 -34.45
N SER A 31 26.07 -5.49 -33.34
CA SER A 31 26.38 -5.01 -31.99
C SER A 31 27.81 -4.46 -31.88
N ILE A 32 27.96 -3.23 -31.36
CA ILE A 32 29.27 -2.71 -30.95
C ILE A 32 29.47 -2.95 -29.45
N SER A 33 30.43 -3.84 -29.16
CA SER A 33 31.08 -4.02 -27.87
C SER A 33 31.99 -2.82 -27.57
N ASN A 34 31.98 -2.36 -26.31
CA ASN A 34 32.83 -1.30 -25.78
C ASN A 34 34.31 -1.48 -26.18
N GLN A 35 34.85 -0.55 -26.98
CA GLN A 35 36.18 0.06 -26.83
C GLN A 35 36.49 0.98 -28.02
N ILE A 36 37.22 2.06 -27.75
CA ILE A 36 38.06 2.89 -28.64
C ILE A 36 37.66 4.38 -28.72
N THR A 37 38.53 5.13 -28.06
CA THR A 37 39.00 6.51 -28.18
C THR A 37 39.23 7.03 -29.61
N SER A 38 38.99 8.33 -29.81
CA SER A 38 39.59 9.28 -30.79
C SER A 38 38.62 9.98 -31.76
N ASP A 39 38.73 11.32 -31.78
CA ASP A 39 37.82 12.34 -32.31
C ASP A 39 37.57 12.38 -33.84
N ASN A 40 38.14 11.47 -34.65
CA ASN A 40 38.06 11.58 -36.12
C ASN A 40 36.94 10.74 -36.76
N SER A 41 36.27 9.85 -36.04
CA SER A 41 35.08 9.13 -36.51
C SER A 41 33.79 9.96 -36.41
N LEU A 42 33.79 11.02 -35.58
CA LEU A 42 32.64 11.88 -35.35
C LEU A 42 32.37 12.85 -36.53
N LYS A 43 33.42 13.30 -37.23
CA LYS A 43 33.29 14.25 -38.35
C LYS A 43 32.59 13.67 -39.57
N ASN A 44 32.82 12.39 -39.89
CA ASN A 44 32.17 11.74 -41.03
C ASN A 44 30.70 11.36 -40.75
N PHE A 45 30.33 11.13 -39.48
CA PHE A 45 28.93 10.91 -39.10
C PHE A 45 28.11 12.21 -39.11
N THR A 46 28.74 13.34 -38.83
CA THR A 46 28.06 14.65 -38.78
C THR A 46 27.68 15.16 -40.19
N HIS A 47 28.47 14.85 -41.22
CA HIS A 47 28.18 15.27 -42.59
C HIS A 47 27.01 14.49 -43.24
N SER A 48 26.77 13.23 -42.87
CA SER A 48 25.63 12.47 -43.41
C SER A 48 24.28 12.80 -42.75
N ILE A 49 24.31 13.44 -41.56
CA ILE A 49 23.10 13.88 -40.84
C ILE A 49 22.67 15.29 -41.30
N GLN A 50 23.59 16.12 -41.79
CA GLN A 50 23.24 17.45 -42.33
C GLN A 50 22.40 17.38 -43.62
N SER A 51 22.53 16.33 -44.44
CA SER A 51 21.72 16.18 -45.66
C SER A 51 20.30 15.66 -45.41
N LEU A 52 19.95 15.33 -44.16
CA LEU A 52 18.63 14.78 -43.79
C LEU A 52 17.80 15.72 -42.89
N GLY A 53 18.23 16.97 -42.69
CA GLY A 53 17.42 17.98 -42.01
C GLY A 53 17.17 17.74 -40.50
N LEU A 54 17.98 16.92 -39.84
CA LEU A 54 17.75 16.45 -38.46
C LEU A 54 18.33 17.35 -37.34
N LYS A 55 18.45 18.67 -37.55
CA LYS A 55 19.06 19.60 -36.56
C LYS A 55 18.37 19.63 -35.18
N ASN A 56 17.16 19.10 -35.02
CA ASN A 56 16.43 19.11 -33.76
C ASN A 56 16.66 17.89 -32.84
N LEU A 57 17.42 16.87 -33.25
CA LEU A 57 17.60 15.66 -32.45
C LEU A 57 18.83 15.65 -31.52
N LEU A 58 19.74 16.62 -31.66
CA LEU A 58 20.93 16.75 -30.79
C LEU A 58 20.76 17.74 -29.62
N LYS A 59 19.60 18.41 -29.50
CA LYS A 59 19.26 19.19 -28.28
C LYS A 59 18.65 18.33 -27.15
N ASN A 60 18.54 17.02 -27.36
CA ASN A 60 17.85 16.11 -26.44
C ASN A 60 18.75 15.38 -25.43
N GLU A 61 20.03 15.74 -25.29
CA GLU A 61 20.84 15.21 -24.17
C GLU A 61 20.42 15.81 -22.82
N THR A 62 19.78 16.99 -22.80
CA THR A 62 19.14 17.53 -21.59
C THR A 62 17.77 16.92 -21.28
N VAL A 63 17.20 16.10 -22.17
CA VAL A 63 15.86 15.49 -21.99
C VAL A 63 15.95 14.11 -21.30
N MET A 64 17.13 13.52 -21.21
CA MET A 64 17.36 12.25 -20.47
C MET A 64 17.57 12.44 -18.95
N ALA A 65 17.66 13.68 -18.46
CA ALA A 65 17.86 13.98 -17.04
C ALA A 65 16.62 14.56 -16.33
N ALA A 66 15.48 14.72 -17.03
CA ALA A 66 14.32 15.47 -16.53
C ALA A 66 13.01 14.66 -16.40
N THR A 67 13.08 13.33 -16.35
CA THR A 67 11.87 12.50 -16.15
C THR A 67 12.02 11.66 -14.87
N ILE A 68 12.10 12.35 -13.74
CA ILE A 68 11.87 11.79 -12.41
C ILE A 68 10.88 12.73 -11.73
N ASN A 69 9.60 12.36 -11.70
CA ASN A 69 8.65 12.57 -10.59
C ASN A 69 7.20 12.47 -11.08
N LYS A 70 6.43 11.59 -10.44
CA LYS A 70 4.99 11.74 -10.18
C LYS A 70 4.50 10.56 -9.32
N ASP A 71 4.61 10.68 -7.99
CA ASP A 71 3.94 9.82 -7.00
C ASP A 71 3.47 10.60 -5.73
N THR A 72 2.16 10.77 -5.67
CA THR A 72 1.24 10.69 -4.51
C THR A 72 1.22 11.55 -3.27
N TRP A 73 2.28 12.11 -2.72
CA TRP A 73 2.16 13.17 -1.71
C TRP A 73 3.27 14.14 -2.02
N SER A 74 3.00 15.43 -2.10
CA SER A 74 4.09 16.39 -2.15
C SER A 74 4.78 16.46 -0.79
N GLN A 75 6.01 16.96 -0.78
CA GLN A 75 6.69 17.26 0.48
C GLN A 75 5.87 18.28 1.32
N VAL A 76 5.08 19.14 0.65
CA VAL A 76 4.14 20.06 1.30
C VAL A 76 3.02 19.31 2.01
N ASP A 77 2.48 18.24 1.43
CA ASP A 77 1.45 17.40 2.08
C ASP A 77 2.04 16.68 3.30
N GLY A 78 3.27 16.20 3.18
CA GLY A 78 4.04 15.70 4.31
C GLY A 78 4.11 16.73 5.43
N VAL A 79 4.57 17.95 5.14
CA VAL A 79 4.66 19.05 6.12
C VAL A 79 3.30 19.43 6.70
N LYS A 80 2.23 19.46 5.89
CA LYS A 80 0.87 19.75 6.34
C LYS A 80 0.35 18.68 7.29
N TYR A 81 0.66 17.41 7.02
CA TYR A 81 0.37 16.33 7.95
C TYR A 81 1.01 16.60 9.31
N LEU A 82 2.31 16.95 9.35
CA LEU A 82 2.97 17.26 10.62
C LEU A 82 2.25 18.38 11.38
N GLN A 83 1.91 19.48 10.69
CA GLN A 83 1.23 20.62 11.31
C GLN A 83 -0.12 20.21 11.93
N ASN A 84 -0.91 19.41 11.23
CA ASN A 84 -2.22 18.95 11.69
C ASN A 84 -2.15 17.97 12.86
N HIS A 85 -0.98 17.36 13.11
CA HIS A 85 -0.80 16.35 14.15
C HIS A 85 0.00 16.86 15.35
N ILE A 86 0.31 18.17 15.41
CA ILE A 86 0.80 18.81 16.64
C ILE A 86 -0.37 18.90 17.63
N GLY A 87 -0.20 18.33 18.81
CA GLY A 87 -1.22 18.29 19.87
C GLY A 87 -2.31 17.24 19.66
N VAL A 88 -2.23 16.43 18.60
CA VAL A 88 -3.21 15.39 18.26
C VAL A 88 -2.60 14.01 18.49
N GLY A 89 -3.37 13.11 19.12
CA GLY A 89 -2.99 11.73 19.31
C GLY A 89 -3.57 10.83 18.22
N VAL A 90 -2.70 10.10 17.54
CA VAL A 90 -3.01 9.02 16.61
C VAL A 90 -2.89 7.71 17.38
N ASP A 91 -3.99 6.97 17.43
CA ASP A 91 -4.06 5.59 17.91
C ASP A 91 -4.58 4.76 16.73
N PHE A 92 -3.66 4.17 15.98
CA PHE A 92 -3.96 3.58 14.68
C PHE A 92 -4.44 2.13 14.81
N ASP A 93 -3.91 1.41 15.79
CA ASP A 93 -4.27 0.02 16.05
C ASP A 93 -5.25 -0.18 17.22
N GLY A 94 -5.55 0.88 17.98
CA GLY A 94 -6.48 0.86 19.11
C GLY A 94 -5.83 0.39 20.41
N LYS A 95 -4.51 0.26 20.46
CA LYS A 95 -3.78 -0.32 21.58
C LYS A 95 -2.76 0.63 22.16
N TYR A 96 -2.67 0.58 23.49
CA TYR A 96 -1.67 1.33 24.26
C TYR A 96 -1.76 2.86 24.05
N GLY A 97 -2.84 3.37 23.45
CA GLY A 97 -3.06 4.80 23.22
C GLY A 97 -2.15 5.37 22.14
N TYR A 98 -1.59 6.55 22.37
CA TYR A 98 -0.86 7.28 21.32
C TYR A 98 0.61 6.90 21.26
N GLN A 99 0.97 5.76 20.66
CA GLN A 99 2.37 5.32 20.60
C GLN A 99 3.16 6.01 19.48
N CYS A 100 4.49 5.96 19.56
CA CYS A 100 5.36 6.53 18.52
C CYS A 100 5.15 5.85 17.16
N MET A 101 4.91 4.53 17.17
CA MET A 101 4.72 3.76 15.96
C MET A 101 3.38 4.06 15.28
N ASP A 102 2.31 4.38 16.03
CA ASP A 102 1.00 4.74 15.45
C ASP A 102 1.08 5.93 14.51
N LEU A 103 1.85 6.96 14.90
CA LEU A 103 2.07 8.15 14.09
C LEU A 103 2.76 7.78 12.75
N ALA A 104 3.79 6.94 12.81
CA ALA A 104 4.53 6.52 11.61
C ALA A 104 3.70 5.56 10.72
N ILE A 105 2.90 4.68 11.34
CA ILE A 105 1.98 3.81 10.62
C ILE A 105 0.94 4.65 9.89
N ASP A 106 0.25 5.56 10.58
CA ASP A 106 -0.78 6.41 9.98
C ASP A 106 -0.21 7.29 8.86
N TYR A 107 0.98 7.86 9.07
CA TYR A 107 1.68 8.65 8.06
C TYR A 107 2.00 7.83 6.80
N MET A 108 2.67 6.69 6.94
CA MET A 108 3.00 5.83 5.81
C MET A 108 1.75 5.23 5.17
N TYR A 109 0.73 4.88 5.96
CA TYR A 109 -0.51 4.32 5.47
C TYR A 109 -1.29 5.36 4.63
N LYS A 110 -1.35 6.62 5.07
CA LYS A 110 -1.95 7.71 4.30
C LYS A 110 -1.14 8.05 3.05
N LEU A 111 0.17 8.24 3.18
CA LEU A 111 1.07 8.57 2.07
C LEU A 111 1.06 7.48 0.98
N SER A 112 1.05 6.21 1.39
CA SER A 112 1.09 5.08 0.47
C SER A 112 -0.29 4.63 0.00
N ASN A 113 -1.37 5.32 0.35
CA ASN A 113 -2.74 4.90 0.05
C ASN A 113 -3.06 3.46 0.52
N GLY A 114 -2.72 3.17 1.78
CA GLY A 114 -2.92 1.88 2.44
C GLY A 114 -1.99 0.76 1.97
N ASN A 115 -1.08 1.03 1.02
CA ASN A 115 -0.18 0.01 0.46
C ASN A 115 0.99 -0.30 1.40
N VAL A 116 1.34 0.62 2.30
CA VAL A 116 2.37 0.45 3.33
C VAL A 116 1.73 0.64 4.69
N ARG A 117 1.45 -0.48 5.36
CA ARG A 117 1.21 -0.52 6.81
C ARG A 117 2.49 -1.00 7.47
N LEU A 118 3.08 -0.17 8.34
CA LEU A 118 4.22 -0.60 9.12
C LEU A 118 3.77 -1.53 10.26
N PHE A 119 4.62 -2.48 10.62
CA PHE A 119 4.43 -3.43 11.71
C PHE A 119 5.69 -3.52 12.58
N GLY A 120 5.49 -4.02 13.80
CA GLY A 120 6.55 -4.21 14.79
C GLY A 120 6.89 -2.94 15.55
N ASN A 121 8.00 -2.99 16.27
CA ASN A 121 8.50 -1.86 17.04
C ASN A 121 9.17 -0.82 16.14
N ALA A 122 9.37 0.39 16.66
CA ALA A 122 9.96 1.52 15.92
C ALA A 122 11.27 1.16 15.19
N TYR A 123 12.22 0.51 15.86
CA TYR A 123 13.50 0.12 15.25
C TYR A 123 13.37 -0.91 14.10
N GLN A 124 12.25 -1.64 14.05
CA GLN A 124 11.98 -2.64 13.03
C GLN A 124 11.30 -2.05 11.79
N ALA A 125 11.03 -0.74 11.75
CA ALA A 125 10.32 -0.09 10.65
C ALA A 125 10.94 -0.39 9.28
N LYS A 126 12.27 -0.43 9.16
CA LYS A 126 13.00 -0.78 7.91
C LYS A 126 12.76 -2.20 7.40
N ASN A 127 12.30 -3.11 8.26
CA ASN A 127 12.03 -4.50 7.89
C ASN A 127 10.66 -4.65 7.19
N ASN A 128 9.83 -3.59 7.19
CA ASN A 128 8.58 -3.57 6.48
C ASN A 128 8.80 -3.42 4.98
N ASN A 129 7.86 -3.92 4.19
CA ASN A 129 7.88 -3.73 2.75
C ASN A 129 7.44 -2.29 2.40
N LEU A 130 8.41 -1.41 2.18
CA LEU A 130 8.16 0.00 1.87
C LEU A 130 7.80 0.25 0.39
N GLY A 131 7.91 -0.77 -0.47
CA GLY A 131 7.58 -0.62 -1.87
C GLY A 131 8.47 0.41 -2.61
N ASN A 132 7.88 1.05 -3.62
CA ASN A 132 8.40 2.30 -4.20
C ASN A 132 7.93 3.55 -3.44
N TYR A 133 7.32 3.41 -2.25
CA TYR A 133 6.77 4.54 -1.50
C TYR A 133 7.80 5.21 -0.61
N ALA A 134 8.84 4.49 -0.21
CA ALA A 134 9.91 5.07 0.57
C ALA A 134 11.22 4.29 0.43
N LYS A 135 12.33 4.96 0.72
CA LYS A 135 13.67 4.37 0.72
C LYS A 135 14.35 4.59 2.07
N VAL A 136 15.09 3.57 2.52
CA VAL A 136 15.88 3.62 3.76
C VAL A 136 17.26 4.24 3.48
N TYR A 137 17.68 5.15 4.34
CA TYR A 137 18.98 5.80 4.32
C TYR A 137 19.69 5.62 5.66
N ASN A 138 20.98 5.34 5.62
CA ASN A 138 21.80 5.25 6.83
C ASN A 138 22.07 6.66 7.38
N ASN A 139 22.17 6.76 8.71
CA ASN A 139 22.67 7.96 9.36
C ASN A 139 24.19 8.07 9.14
N THR A 140 24.61 9.00 8.28
CA THR A 140 26.03 9.30 8.01
C THR A 140 26.29 10.79 8.26
N PRO A 141 27.53 11.22 8.55
CA PRO A 141 27.83 12.63 8.82
C PRO A 141 27.35 13.60 7.73
N ASP A 142 27.33 13.16 6.47
CA ASP A 142 26.93 13.99 5.32
C ASP A 142 25.44 13.83 4.93
N PHE A 143 24.68 12.98 5.64
CA PHE A 143 23.28 12.76 5.31
C PHE A 143 22.41 13.85 5.94
N LEU A 144 21.78 14.68 5.09
CA LEU A 144 20.81 15.67 5.50
C LEU A 144 19.37 15.11 5.32
N PRO A 145 18.64 14.81 6.41
CA PRO A 145 17.23 14.50 6.32
C PRO A 145 16.42 15.71 5.85
N GLN A 146 15.30 15.43 5.20
CA GLN A 146 14.42 16.44 4.62
C GLN A 146 13.09 16.49 5.38
N PRO A 147 12.34 17.61 5.33
CA PRO A 147 10.97 17.65 5.84
C PRO A 147 10.14 16.48 5.29
N GLY A 148 9.45 15.77 6.16
CA GLY A 148 8.67 14.58 5.84
C GLY A 148 9.45 13.25 5.88
N ASP A 149 10.78 13.26 6.02
CA ASP A 149 11.53 12.03 6.30
C ASP A 149 11.08 11.45 7.65
N ILE A 150 11.09 10.14 7.77
CA ILE A 150 10.86 9.45 9.04
C ILE A 150 12.22 9.14 9.65
N VAL A 151 12.44 9.59 10.88
CA VAL A 151 13.65 9.31 11.67
C VAL A 151 13.39 8.14 12.61
N VAL A 152 14.37 7.24 12.72
CA VAL A 152 14.30 6.07 13.61
C VAL A 152 15.52 6.02 14.53
N TRP A 153 15.30 5.87 15.83
CA TRP A 153 16.34 5.73 16.85
C TRP A 153 16.56 4.28 17.26
N TYR A 154 17.79 3.98 17.71
CA TYR A 154 18.14 2.66 18.26
C TYR A 154 17.31 2.32 19.52
N PRO A 155 17.07 1.03 19.78
CA PRO A 155 16.58 0.56 21.07
C PRO A 155 17.54 0.96 22.19
N ARG A 156 17.02 1.66 23.20
CA ARG A 156 17.76 2.10 24.37
C ARG A 156 16.89 1.90 25.61
N TRP A 157 17.53 1.86 26.78
CA TRP A 157 16.83 1.71 28.05
C TRP A 157 15.79 2.82 28.31
N TRP A 158 16.03 4.03 27.78
CA TRP A 158 15.14 5.18 27.92
C TRP A 158 13.96 5.23 26.93
N ASN A 159 13.91 4.31 25.95
CA ASN A 159 12.77 4.15 25.03
C ASN A 159 12.16 2.73 25.09
N SER A 160 12.16 2.15 26.30
CA SER A 160 11.58 0.83 26.57
C SER A 160 12.20 -0.31 25.76
N ASN A 161 13.41 -0.12 25.23
CA ASN A 161 14.12 -1.07 24.36
C ASN A 161 13.37 -1.45 23.06
N TYR A 162 12.45 -0.61 22.58
CA TYR A 162 11.73 -0.81 21.32
C TYR A 162 12.24 0.08 20.19
N GLY A 163 13.09 1.05 20.52
CA GLY A 163 13.47 2.14 19.63
C GLY A 163 12.43 3.27 19.68
N HIS A 164 12.69 4.32 18.91
CA HIS A 164 11.76 5.44 18.77
C HIS A 164 11.63 5.83 17.29
N ILE A 165 10.54 6.49 16.93
CA ILE A 165 10.26 6.90 15.55
C ILE A 165 9.50 8.23 15.53
N GLY A 166 9.80 9.06 14.55
CA GLY A 166 9.19 10.37 14.38
C GLY A 166 9.30 10.86 12.94
N ILE A 167 8.65 11.99 12.63
CA ILE A 167 8.63 12.56 11.27
C ILE A 167 9.32 13.92 11.30
N ILE A 168 10.34 14.10 10.47
CA ILE A 168 11.18 15.30 10.39
C ILE A 168 10.35 16.49 9.91
N LYS A 169 10.38 17.57 10.68
CA LYS A 169 9.83 18.88 10.30
C LYS A 169 10.86 19.72 9.56
N GLU A 170 12.08 19.77 10.08
CA GLU A 170 13.19 20.58 9.56
C GLU A 170 14.52 20.05 10.08
N ALA A 171 15.62 20.24 9.34
CA ALA A 171 16.94 19.76 9.73
C ALA A 171 18.09 20.58 9.14
N ASN A 172 19.24 20.52 9.81
CA ASN A 172 20.57 20.83 9.27
C ASN A 172 21.54 19.69 9.68
N LEU A 173 22.81 19.73 9.27
CA LEU A 173 23.77 18.65 9.55
C LEU A 173 24.08 18.42 11.04
N ASN A 174 23.71 19.34 11.94
CA ASN A 174 23.98 19.22 13.37
C ASN A 174 22.76 18.82 14.19
N LYS A 175 21.57 19.25 13.78
CA LYS A 175 20.32 19.02 14.51
C LYS A 175 19.11 18.96 13.59
N PHE A 176 18.04 18.36 14.08
CA PHE A 176 16.73 18.33 13.43
C PHE A 176 15.61 18.50 14.46
N THR A 177 14.43 18.88 13.95
CA THR A 177 13.18 18.89 14.71
C THR A 177 12.23 17.87 14.09
N SER A 178 11.60 17.02 14.91
CA SER A 178 10.64 16.00 14.49
C SER A 178 9.31 16.10 15.24
N LEU A 179 8.22 15.70 14.60
CA LEU A 179 6.96 15.38 15.24
C LEU A 179 7.01 13.94 15.76
N GLU A 180 6.72 13.76 17.05
CA GLU A 180 6.82 12.48 17.75
C GLU A 180 5.63 12.29 18.69
N GLN A 181 5.19 11.04 18.85
CA GLN A 181 4.28 10.64 19.92
C GLN A 181 5.02 9.81 20.96
N ASN A 182 4.56 9.88 22.20
CA ASN A 182 5.06 9.05 23.30
C ASN A 182 6.59 8.92 23.43
N LYS A 183 7.31 10.05 23.35
CA LYS A 183 8.78 10.07 23.43
C LYS A 183 9.34 9.42 24.71
N LYS A 184 8.58 9.47 25.82
CA LYS A 184 8.96 8.86 27.10
C LYS A 184 8.67 7.37 27.19
N GLY A 185 7.93 6.80 26.23
CA GLY A 185 7.61 5.38 26.20
C GLY A 185 6.56 4.93 27.23
N ASP A 186 5.56 5.77 27.54
CA ASP A 186 4.41 5.37 28.35
C ASP A 186 3.55 4.36 27.56
N LEU A 187 3.58 3.10 27.97
CA LEU A 187 2.85 2.01 27.34
C LEU A 187 1.38 1.94 27.76
N THR A 188 0.90 2.84 28.62
CA THR A 188 -0.46 2.82 29.16
C THR A 188 -1.41 3.68 28.34
N TYR A 189 -1.03 4.93 28.08
CA TYR A 189 -1.85 5.91 27.36
C TYR A 189 -1.13 6.58 26.19
N GLY A 190 0.20 6.50 26.14
CA GLY A 190 1.02 7.25 25.19
C GLY A 190 0.95 8.77 25.41
N GLU A 191 1.51 9.53 24.47
CA GLU A 191 1.41 11.00 24.47
C GLU A 191 1.10 11.51 23.06
N VAL A 192 0.24 12.54 22.97
CA VAL A 192 -0.10 13.22 21.71
C VAL A 192 1.14 13.77 20.98
N GLY A 193 1.00 14.03 19.68
CA GLY A 193 2.08 14.53 18.84
C GLY A 193 2.70 15.83 19.37
N LYS A 194 4.00 15.83 19.61
CA LYS A 194 4.78 17.01 20.04
C LYS A 194 6.02 17.15 19.17
N LEU A 195 6.48 18.39 19.01
CA LEU A 195 7.75 18.66 18.37
C LEU A 195 8.91 18.43 19.35
N GLY A 196 9.93 17.71 18.92
CA GLY A 196 11.19 17.51 19.64
C GLY A 196 12.38 17.94 18.78
N THR A 197 13.37 18.60 19.39
CA THR A 197 14.65 18.93 18.73
C THR A 197 15.74 18.00 19.23
N HIS A 198 16.54 17.48 18.30
CA HIS A 198 17.52 16.43 18.52
C HIS A 198 18.80 16.70 17.72
N ASP A 199 19.92 16.20 18.22
CA ASP A 199 21.10 15.93 17.38
C ASP A 199 20.99 14.54 16.75
N TYR A 200 22.00 14.13 15.98
CA TYR A 200 22.02 12.85 15.27
C TYR A 200 22.47 11.66 16.14
N SER A 201 22.69 11.86 17.44
CA SER A 201 23.05 10.79 18.37
C SER A 201 21.91 9.79 18.49
N ASP A 202 22.26 8.50 18.55
CA ASP A 202 21.33 7.38 18.67
C ASP A 202 20.32 7.22 17.52
N VAL A 203 20.40 8.04 16.47
CA VAL A 203 19.65 7.83 15.23
C VAL A 203 20.26 6.64 14.50
N ALA A 204 19.41 5.65 14.23
CA ALA A 204 19.78 4.43 13.54
C ALA A 204 19.76 4.62 12.02
N TYR A 205 18.66 5.16 11.50
CA TYR A 205 18.45 5.35 10.07
C TYR A 205 17.27 6.29 9.81
N PHE A 206 17.11 6.68 8.55
CA PHE A 206 16.00 7.47 8.05
C PHE A 206 15.22 6.66 7.00
N ILE A 207 13.91 6.90 6.91
CA ILE A 207 13.06 6.42 5.82
C ILE A 207 12.55 7.67 5.09
N ARG A 208 12.96 7.87 3.85
CA ARG A 208 12.51 8.99 3.03
C ARG A 208 11.34 8.54 2.16
N PRO A 209 10.12 9.08 2.37
CA PRO A 209 9.05 8.89 1.42
C PRO A 209 9.42 9.46 0.06
N ASN A 210 8.99 8.79 -1.00
CA ASN A 210 9.15 9.29 -2.36
C ASN A 210 8.00 10.29 -2.63
N PHE A 211 8.21 11.56 -2.30
CA PHE A 211 7.23 12.63 -2.52
C PHE A 211 7.14 13.06 -4.00
N SER A 212 5.95 13.48 -4.46
CA SER A 212 5.72 14.07 -5.78
C SER A 212 5.98 15.58 -5.82
N ASP A 213 6.67 16.05 -6.85
CA ASP A 213 6.73 17.47 -7.18
C ASP A 213 5.67 17.82 -8.23
N VAL A 214 4.53 18.44 -7.89
CA VAL A 214 3.70 18.98 -8.99
C VAL A 214 2.82 20.20 -8.68
N ASN A 215 3.17 21.32 -9.32
CA ASN A 215 2.22 22.11 -10.13
C ASN A 215 2.34 21.62 -11.59
N HIS A 216 1.49 20.69 -12.05
CA HIS A 216 1.37 20.35 -13.48
C HIS A 216 0.08 19.60 -13.81
N ASN A 217 -0.51 19.99 -14.94
CA ASN A 217 -1.65 19.34 -15.60
C ASN A 217 -1.25 17.91 -16.07
N PRO A 218 -2.15 16.91 -16.07
CA PRO A 218 -1.79 15.54 -16.40
C PRO A 218 -1.57 15.34 -17.91
N ASP A 219 -0.49 14.63 -18.27
CA ASP A 219 -0.34 14.01 -19.60
C ASP A 219 -1.53 13.07 -19.89
N THR A 220 -1.84 12.90 -21.17
CA THR A 220 -2.98 12.09 -21.64
C THR A 220 -2.95 10.66 -21.09
N SER A 221 -3.98 10.29 -20.33
CA SER A 221 -4.20 8.94 -19.79
C SER A 221 -4.35 7.89 -20.91
N TYR A 222 -3.83 6.68 -20.69
CA TYR A 222 -4.04 5.54 -21.59
C TYR A 222 -5.51 5.10 -21.67
N SER A 223 -6.27 5.31 -20.58
CA SER A 223 -7.68 4.97 -20.45
C SER A 223 -8.59 6.18 -20.66
N ASP A 224 -9.83 5.92 -21.05
CA ASP A 224 -10.91 6.89 -21.16
C ASP A 224 -11.63 7.12 -19.81
N THR A 225 -11.35 6.28 -18.81
CA THR A 225 -11.87 6.47 -17.44
C THR A 225 -11.52 7.87 -16.93
N LYS A 226 -12.53 8.57 -16.42
CA LYS A 226 -12.36 9.90 -15.85
C LYS A 226 -11.90 9.83 -14.40
N LEU A 227 -11.05 10.79 -14.02
CA LEU A 227 -10.79 11.09 -12.62
C LEU A 227 -11.99 11.85 -12.06
N ASP A 228 -12.49 11.41 -10.91
CA ASP A 228 -13.54 12.05 -10.15
C ASP A 228 -12.99 12.51 -8.79
N PRO A 229 -12.66 13.82 -8.66
CA PRO A 229 -12.22 14.44 -7.41
C PRO A 229 -13.12 14.19 -6.20
N GLN A 230 -14.41 13.87 -6.40
CA GLN A 230 -15.37 13.66 -5.33
C GLN A 230 -15.59 12.18 -4.98
N SER A 231 -14.98 11.26 -5.75
CA SER A 231 -15.12 9.83 -5.50
C SER A 231 -14.46 9.45 -4.17
N VAL A 232 -15.20 8.68 -3.38
CA VAL A 232 -14.78 8.13 -2.10
C VAL A 232 -14.52 6.64 -2.26
N VAL A 233 -13.40 6.17 -1.71
CA VAL A 233 -13.10 4.72 -1.68
C VAL A 233 -14.21 3.97 -0.95
N GLY A 234 -14.75 2.94 -1.60
CA GLY A 234 -15.78 2.09 -1.02
C GLY A 234 -15.22 0.92 -0.20
N ASP A 235 -16.09 0.32 0.62
CA ASP A 235 -15.80 -0.95 1.30
C ASP A 235 -15.42 -2.05 0.30
N TRP A 236 -14.57 -2.97 0.73
CA TRP A 236 -14.36 -4.23 0.01
C TRP A 236 -15.66 -5.04 -0.02
N SER A 237 -15.96 -5.58 -1.20
CA SER A 237 -17.15 -6.37 -1.49
C SER A 237 -16.79 -7.61 -2.31
N LYS A 238 -17.69 -8.60 -2.40
CA LYS A 238 -17.54 -9.77 -3.27
C LYS A 238 -18.57 -9.79 -4.39
N THR A 239 -18.13 -10.13 -5.62
CA THR A 239 -19.02 -10.43 -6.73
C THR A 239 -19.75 -11.76 -6.51
N ARG A 240 -20.75 -12.06 -7.35
CA ARG A 240 -21.41 -13.38 -7.35
C ARG A 240 -20.44 -14.54 -7.64
N SER A 241 -19.41 -14.28 -8.44
CA SER A 241 -18.35 -15.25 -8.74
C SER A 241 -17.27 -15.33 -7.65
N GLY A 242 -17.39 -14.58 -6.55
CA GLY A 242 -16.47 -14.62 -5.42
C GLY A 242 -15.26 -13.69 -5.53
N ILE A 243 -15.17 -12.87 -6.58
CA ILE A 243 -14.08 -11.91 -6.78
C ILE A 243 -14.21 -10.77 -5.77
N THR A 244 -13.14 -10.46 -5.04
CA THR A 244 -13.12 -9.35 -4.09
C THR A 244 -12.82 -8.05 -4.82
N PHE A 245 -13.61 -7.00 -4.59
CA PHE A 245 -13.50 -5.72 -5.30
C PHE A 245 -13.93 -4.53 -4.45
N ARG A 246 -13.55 -3.31 -4.85
CA ARG A 246 -14.08 -2.07 -4.27
C ARG A 246 -14.09 -0.95 -5.30
N ASN A 247 -14.99 0.02 -5.10
CA ASN A 247 -14.91 1.28 -5.81
C ASN A 247 -13.69 2.07 -5.31
N GLU A 248 -12.89 2.55 -6.24
CA GLU A 248 -11.70 3.34 -5.94
C GLU A 248 -11.37 4.10 -7.22
N ASN A 249 -11.51 5.44 -7.26
CA ASN A 249 -11.21 6.27 -8.45
C ASN A 249 -9.90 7.05 -8.36
N GLY A 250 -9.14 7.08 -9.47
CA GLY A 250 -7.86 7.77 -9.63
C GLY A 250 -6.90 7.04 -10.57
N GLN A 251 -5.59 7.07 -10.35
CA GLN A 251 -4.62 6.78 -11.40
C GLN A 251 -3.54 5.74 -11.01
N PHE A 252 -3.07 4.97 -11.99
CA PHE A 252 -2.04 3.93 -11.89
C PHE A 252 -0.97 4.15 -12.96
N THR A 253 0.29 4.13 -12.56
CA THR A 253 1.45 4.28 -13.44
C THR A 253 2.34 3.05 -13.35
N VAL A 254 2.62 2.42 -14.49
CA VAL A 254 3.42 1.20 -14.55
C VAL A 254 4.90 1.51 -14.27
N THR A 255 5.47 0.89 -13.22
CA THR A 255 6.89 1.05 -12.87
C THR A 255 7.69 -0.24 -13.08
N LYS A 256 7.00 -1.37 -13.24
CA LYS A 256 7.62 -2.67 -13.50
C LYS A 256 8.27 -2.68 -14.88
N LYS A 257 9.55 -3.08 -14.95
CA LYS A 257 10.37 -3.06 -16.18
C LYS A 257 9.77 -3.90 -17.30
N GLU A 258 9.18 -5.04 -16.97
CA GLU A 258 8.53 -5.95 -17.92
C GLU A 258 7.16 -5.43 -18.39
N GLY A 259 6.67 -4.34 -17.81
CA GLY A 259 5.33 -3.81 -18.03
C GLY A 259 4.26 -4.46 -17.15
N ALA A 260 3.00 -4.10 -17.42
CA ALA A 260 1.83 -4.61 -16.69
C ALA A 260 0.81 -5.23 -17.67
N ALA A 261 0.43 -6.48 -17.43
CA ALA A 261 -0.45 -7.23 -18.32
C ALA A 261 -1.92 -6.78 -18.18
N VAL A 262 -2.60 -6.63 -19.31
CA VAL A 262 -4.00 -6.19 -19.41
C VAL A 262 -4.86 -7.32 -19.95
N TYR A 263 -6.03 -7.50 -19.34
CA TYR A 263 -6.98 -8.57 -19.60
C TYR A 263 -8.39 -8.01 -19.81
N GLY A 264 -9.24 -8.79 -20.47
CA GLY A 264 -10.68 -8.50 -20.60
C GLY A 264 -11.49 -8.78 -19.34
N GLU A 265 -10.96 -9.59 -18.43
CA GLU A 265 -11.56 -9.94 -17.14
C GLU A 265 -10.46 -9.95 -16.06
N PRO A 266 -10.77 -9.71 -14.77
CA PRO A 266 -9.79 -9.71 -13.69
C PRO A 266 -9.49 -11.14 -13.21
N ASN A 267 -9.12 -12.02 -14.13
CA ASN A 267 -8.79 -13.43 -13.88
C ASN A 267 -7.66 -13.89 -14.83
N ASN A 268 -7.02 -15.01 -14.50
CA ASN A 268 -5.94 -15.57 -15.32
C ASN A 268 -6.45 -16.42 -16.49
N ASP A 269 -7.73 -16.83 -16.48
CA ASP A 269 -8.38 -17.56 -17.57
C ASP A 269 -8.74 -16.66 -18.76
N GLY A 270 -8.85 -15.35 -18.51
CA GLY A 270 -9.13 -14.34 -19.50
C GLY A 270 -7.99 -14.19 -20.51
N LYS A 271 -8.35 -13.82 -21.74
CA LYS A 271 -7.34 -13.52 -22.77
C LYS A 271 -6.58 -12.25 -22.41
N GLN A 272 -5.25 -12.36 -22.27
CA GLN A 272 -4.37 -11.18 -22.23
C GLN A 272 -4.53 -10.39 -23.53
N VAL A 273 -4.89 -9.13 -23.40
CA VAL A 273 -5.18 -8.21 -24.51
C VAL A 273 -3.92 -7.47 -24.95
N THR A 274 -3.14 -7.00 -23.98
CA THR A 274 -1.89 -6.26 -24.23
C THR A 274 -1.03 -6.23 -22.97
N THR A 275 0.15 -5.61 -23.08
CA THR A 275 1.03 -5.28 -21.96
C THR A 275 1.34 -3.79 -22.00
N LEU A 276 0.97 -3.08 -20.94
CA LEU A 276 1.32 -1.67 -20.78
C LEU A 276 2.82 -1.54 -20.56
N LYS A 277 3.44 -0.61 -21.27
CA LYS A 277 4.87 -0.32 -21.15
C LYS A 277 5.16 0.40 -19.83
N PRO A 278 6.39 0.31 -19.29
CA PRO A 278 6.83 1.18 -18.21
C PRO A 278 6.50 2.65 -18.51
N ASN A 279 6.16 3.41 -17.45
CA ASN A 279 5.70 4.80 -17.47
C ASN A 279 4.33 5.04 -18.13
N THR A 280 3.63 3.99 -18.57
CA THR A 280 2.23 4.15 -19.01
C THR A 280 1.37 4.48 -17.80
N THR A 281 0.57 5.53 -17.92
CA THR A 281 -0.36 6.00 -16.89
C THR A 281 -1.79 5.78 -17.34
N LEU A 282 -2.66 5.31 -16.45
CA LEU A 282 -4.10 5.14 -16.71
C LEU A 282 -4.93 5.54 -15.49
N ASN A 283 -6.13 6.03 -15.75
CA ASN A 283 -7.14 6.24 -14.73
C ASN A 283 -7.98 4.96 -14.57
N TYR A 284 -8.43 4.70 -13.35
CA TYR A 284 -9.23 3.53 -12.98
C TYR A 284 -10.22 3.92 -11.89
N ASP A 285 -11.32 3.18 -11.81
CA ASP A 285 -12.48 3.43 -10.94
C ASP A 285 -12.84 2.24 -10.01
N TYR A 286 -12.16 1.09 -10.18
CA TYR A 286 -12.31 -0.06 -9.30
C TYR A 286 -10.97 -0.79 -9.09
N LYS A 287 -10.85 -1.38 -7.90
CA LYS A 287 -9.78 -2.31 -7.53
C LYS A 287 -10.35 -3.70 -7.28
N TYR A 288 -9.60 -4.72 -7.66
CA TYR A 288 -10.00 -6.13 -7.51
C TYR A 288 -8.86 -6.96 -6.94
N VAL A 289 -9.21 -8.05 -6.28
CA VAL A 289 -8.31 -9.09 -5.79
C VAL A 289 -8.85 -10.42 -6.29
N ASN A 290 -8.09 -11.07 -7.18
CA ASN A 290 -8.44 -12.37 -7.75
C ASN A 290 -7.23 -13.06 -8.37
N ASP A 291 -7.23 -14.39 -8.42
CA ASP A 291 -6.23 -15.22 -9.11
C ASP A 291 -4.76 -14.88 -8.81
N GLY A 292 -4.49 -14.51 -7.55
CA GLY A 292 -3.15 -14.19 -7.07
C GLY A 292 -2.65 -12.79 -7.43
N TYR A 293 -3.50 -11.92 -7.99
CA TYR A 293 -3.15 -10.55 -8.35
C TYR A 293 -4.13 -9.53 -7.78
N VAL A 294 -3.60 -8.32 -7.56
CA VAL A 294 -4.40 -7.12 -7.40
C VAL A 294 -4.55 -6.49 -8.78
N TRP A 295 -5.78 -6.15 -9.13
CA TRP A 295 -6.14 -5.58 -10.42
C TRP A 295 -6.73 -4.20 -10.23
N VAL A 296 -6.57 -3.36 -11.24
CA VAL A 296 -7.44 -2.19 -11.39
C VAL A 296 -8.14 -2.25 -12.72
N GLY A 297 -9.39 -1.84 -12.74
CA GLY A 297 -10.16 -1.82 -13.97
C GLY A 297 -10.37 -0.41 -14.51
N PHE A 298 -10.40 -0.30 -15.82
CA PHE A 298 -10.55 0.96 -16.53
C PHE A 298 -11.35 0.75 -17.83
N GLU A 299 -11.81 1.85 -18.40
CA GLU A 299 -12.52 1.90 -19.67
C GLU A 299 -11.59 2.41 -20.77
N LYS A 300 -11.72 1.81 -21.96
CA LYS A 300 -11.06 2.25 -23.17
C LYS A 300 -11.90 1.85 -24.38
N GLU A 301 -12.16 2.82 -25.26
CA GLU A 301 -12.97 2.64 -26.48
C GLU A 301 -14.33 1.98 -26.20
N GLY A 302 -14.97 2.42 -25.10
CA GLY A 302 -16.27 1.90 -24.66
C GLY A 302 -16.26 0.48 -24.11
N LYS A 303 -15.09 -0.10 -23.83
CA LYS A 303 -14.93 -1.44 -23.26
C LYS A 303 -14.18 -1.41 -21.94
N ARG A 304 -14.49 -2.38 -21.08
CA ARG A 304 -13.85 -2.57 -19.77
C ARG A 304 -12.63 -3.48 -19.89
N TYR A 305 -11.54 -3.07 -19.25
CA TYR A 305 -10.30 -3.83 -19.16
C TYR A 305 -9.75 -3.81 -17.73
N TYR A 306 -8.83 -4.73 -17.45
CA TYR A 306 -8.24 -4.91 -16.13
C TYR A 306 -6.73 -5.07 -16.28
N VAL A 307 -5.96 -4.33 -15.50
CA VAL A 307 -4.50 -4.45 -15.47
C VAL A 307 -4.05 -5.08 -14.17
N GLN A 308 -3.08 -6.00 -14.23
CA GLN A 308 -2.41 -6.52 -13.06
C GLN A 308 -1.49 -5.47 -12.46
N THR A 309 -1.61 -5.23 -11.16
CA THR A 309 -0.88 -4.17 -10.46
C THR A 309 0.04 -4.68 -9.36
N GLY A 310 0.08 -5.99 -9.13
CA GLY A 310 0.94 -6.63 -8.14
C GLY A 310 0.38 -7.97 -7.72
N PHE A 311 1.18 -8.75 -7.00
CA PHE A 311 0.72 -10.01 -6.41
C PHE A 311 -0.20 -9.73 -5.23
N SER A 312 -1.25 -10.53 -5.08
CA SER A 312 -2.23 -10.36 -4.01
C SER A 312 -1.98 -11.29 -2.82
N ASP A 313 -2.40 -10.84 -1.64
CA ASP A 313 -2.55 -11.66 -0.43
C ASP A 313 -3.71 -12.65 -0.50
N GLY A 314 -4.53 -12.61 -1.55
CA GLY A 314 -5.73 -13.43 -1.74
C GLY A 314 -6.93 -12.95 -0.94
N LYS A 315 -6.84 -11.79 -0.27
CA LYS A 315 -7.89 -11.21 0.55
C LYS A 315 -8.30 -9.85 0.00
N ILE A 316 -7.59 -8.79 0.39
CA ILE A 316 -7.99 -7.40 0.13
C ILE A 316 -6.82 -6.48 -0.24
N GLY A 317 -5.71 -7.05 -0.70
CA GLY A 317 -4.58 -6.22 -1.10
C GLY A 317 -3.40 -7.00 -1.65
N TYR A 318 -2.22 -6.42 -1.47
CA TYR A 318 -0.97 -6.95 -1.98
C TYR A 318 -0.37 -8.00 -1.06
N LYS A 319 0.30 -8.98 -1.66
CA LYS A 319 1.07 -9.98 -0.94
C LYS A 319 2.21 -9.29 -0.19
N ILE A 320 2.34 -9.63 1.09
CA ILE A 320 3.46 -9.18 1.94
C ILE A 320 4.78 -9.59 1.27
N ASN A 321 5.76 -8.68 1.28
CA ASN A 321 7.08 -8.83 0.63
C ASN A 321 7.06 -8.89 -0.91
N SER A 322 5.96 -8.52 -1.55
CA SER A 322 5.93 -8.34 -3.02
C SER A 322 5.92 -6.86 -3.39
N GLN A 323 6.55 -6.53 -4.51
CA GLN A 323 6.53 -5.17 -5.06
C GLN A 323 5.31 -5.02 -5.98
N PRO A 324 4.51 -3.95 -5.82
CA PRO A 324 3.52 -3.57 -6.83
C PRO A 324 4.17 -3.40 -8.21
N PHE A 325 3.40 -3.66 -9.26
CA PHE A 325 3.85 -3.54 -10.65
C PHE A 325 3.81 -2.09 -11.17
N GLY A 326 3.34 -1.18 -10.34
CA GLY A 326 3.25 0.22 -10.60
C GLY A 326 2.93 0.99 -9.34
N ALA A 327 2.86 2.30 -9.48
CA ALA A 327 2.50 3.21 -8.43
C ALA A 327 1.09 3.76 -8.66
N PHE A 328 0.48 4.26 -7.58
CA PHE A 328 -0.90 4.72 -7.58
C PHE A 328 -0.98 6.17 -7.15
N THR A 329 -1.87 6.94 -7.76
CA THR A 329 -2.19 8.32 -7.37
C THR A 329 -3.68 8.56 -7.21
N LYS A 330 -4.15 8.84 -5.97
CA LYS A 330 -5.59 8.81 -5.65
C LYS A 330 -6.19 9.82 -4.68
N VAL A 331 -7.53 9.86 -4.75
CA VAL A 331 -8.34 11.08 -4.89
C VAL A 331 -9.09 11.52 -3.63
N ASN A 332 -9.63 10.65 -2.76
CA ASN A 332 -10.17 11.02 -1.43
C ASN A 332 -10.52 9.76 -0.59
N PHE A 333 -10.30 9.81 0.73
CA PHE A 333 -10.72 8.75 1.67
C PHE A 333 -12.01 9.13 2.38
N GLY A 334 -12.97 8.21 2.40
CA GLY A 334 -14.14 8.29 3.27
C GLY A 334 -13.88 7.63 4.62
N GLU A 335 -14.90 7.64 5.48
CA GLU A 335 -14.93 6.78 6.66
C GLU A 335 -15.09 5.32 6.21
N ASN A 336 -13.97 4.61 6.06
CA ASN A 336 -13.98 3.19 5.73
C ASN A 336 -14.44 2.35 6.91
N SER A 337 -14.89 1.13 6.62
CA SER A 337 -15.14 0.10 7.62
C SER A 337 -13.93 -0.08 8.54
N TYR A 338 -14.19 -0.28 9.83
CA TYR A 338 -13.17 -0.63 10.81
C TYR A 338 -12.51 -1.99 10.50
N SER A 339 -13.22 -2.88 9.80
CA SER A 339 -12.74 -4.23 9.46
C SER A 339 -12.28 -4.34 8.00
N ASP A 340 -11.46 -5.35 7.77
CA ASP A 340 -10.97 -5.77 6.45
C ASP A 340 -11.87 -6.84 5.81
N THR A 341 -12.95 -7.24 6.50
CA THR A 341 -13.88 -8.26 6.03
C THR A 341 -14.66 -7.75 4.82
N PRO A 342 -14.62 -8.44 3.67
CA PRO A 342 -15.42 -8.05 2.52
C PRO A 342 -16.92 -8.24 2.77
N TYR A 343 -17.72 -7.30 2.29
CA TYR A 343 -19.17 -7.43 2.25
C TYR A 343 -19.59 -8.34 1.08
N ASN A 344 -20.47 -9.30 1.35
CA ASN A 344 -21.02 -10.22 0.37
C ASN A 344 -22.54 -10.18 0.46
N SER A 345 -23.17 -9.41 -0.44
CA SER A 345 -24.64 -9.29 -0.51
C SER A 345 -25.34 -10.60 -0.90
N ASN A 346 -24.62 -11.61 -1.38
CA ASN A 346 -25.17 -12.93 -1.73
C ASN A 346 -24.87 -13.98 -0.63
N ALA A 347 -24.32 -13.56 0.51
CA ALA A 347 -24.06 -14.46 1.62
C ALA A 347 -25.36 -15.10 2.12
N ILE A 348 -25.41 -16.43 2.14
CA ILE A 348 -26.53 -17.18 2.71
C ILE A 348 -26.22 -17.38 4.19
N THR A 349 -27.09 -16.87 5.06
CA THR A 349 -26.98 -17.11 6.51
C THR A 349 -27.14 -18.60 6.78
N THR A 350 -26.18 -19.20 7.48
CA THR A 350 -26.25 -20.63 7.81
C THR A 350 -27.09 -20.86 9.07
N ASP A 351 -27.52 -22.10 9.26
CA ASP A 351 -28.04 -22.55 10.55
C ASP A 351 -26.99 -22.38 11.67
N TRP A 352 -27.48 -22.30 12.90
CA TRP A 352 -26.64 -22.27 14.09
C TRP A 352 -25.93 -23.61 14.27
N SER A 353 -24.65 -23.54 14.66
CA SER A 353 -23.79 -24.68 14.94
C SER A 353 -22.91 -24.40 16.15
N LYS A 354 -22.19 -25.41 16.64
CA LYS A 354 -21.21 -25.25 17.72
C LYS A 354 -19.78 -25.40 17.22
N THR A 355 -18.87 -24.56 17.70
CA THR A 355 -17.43 -24.76 17.54
C THR A 355 -16.95 -25.97 18.35
N LYS A 356 -15.70 -26.39 18.13
CA LYS A 356 -15.04 -27.42 18.97
C LYS A 356 -14.96 -27.02 20.45
N SER A 357 -14.87 -25.72 20.74
CA SER A 357 -14.87 -25.16 22.09
C SER A 357 -16.28 -24.95 22.67
N GLY A 358 -17.33 -25.37 21.95
CA GLY A 358 -18.71 -25.30 22.43
C GLY A 358 -19.43 -23.96 22.19
N ILE A 359 -18.78 -23.00 21.55
CA ILE A 359 -19.36 -21.68 21.25
C ILE A 359 -20.40 -21.82 20.13
N THR A 360 -21.59 -21.28 20.35
CA THR A 360 -22.66 -21.26 19.34
C THR A 360 -22.36 -20.19 18.29
N MET A 361 -22.38 -20.54 17.00
CA MET A 361 -22.05 -19.64 15.90
C MET A 361 -22.85 -19.92 14.62
N ARG A 362 -22.94 -18.91 13.75
CA ARG A 362 -23.43 -19.06 12.37
C ARG A 362 -22.69 -18.12 11.44
N TYR A 363 -22.54 -18.53 10.18
CA TYR A 363 -22.09 -17.62 9.13
C TYR A 363 -23.21 -16.61 8.84
N GLU A 364 -22.87 -15.34 8.88
CA GLU A 364 -23.76 -14.23 8.57
C GLU A 364 -22.89 -13.04 8.19
N ASN A 365 -23.08 -12.50 6.99
CA ASN A 365 -22.35 -11.34 6.54
C ASN A 365 -23.23 -10.09 6.54
N GLY A 366 -22.77 -9.04 7.20
CA GLY A 366 -23.55 -7.82 7.39
C GLY A 366 -22.71 -6.65 7.87
N ARG A 367 -23.36 -5.49 8.03
CA ARG A 367 -22.74 -4.30 8.62
C ARG A 367 -23.26 -4.07 10.03
N PHE A 368 -22.38 -3.59 10.91
CA PHE A 368 -22.72 -3.18 12.26
C PHE A 368 -22.12 -1.81 12.55
N LYS A 369 -22.96 -0.84 12.96
CA LYS A 369 -22.53 0.51 13.38
C LYS A 369 -22.74 0.69 14.88
N ALA A 370 -21.70 1.09 15.59
CA ALA A 370 -21.80 1.36 17.03
C ALA A 370 -22.62 2.62 17.30
N THR A 371 -23.57 2.54 18.24
CA THR A 371 -24.43 3.68 18.62
C THR A 371 -24.25 4.11 20.07
N LYS A 372 -23.66 3.26 20.92
CA LYS A 372 -23.35 3.58 22.32
C LYS A 372 -22.25 4.63 22.42
N ASP A 373 -22.39 5.58 23.35
CA ASP A 373 -21.37 6.60 23.62
C ASP A 373 -20.04 6.00 24.09
N SER A 374 -20.11 4.90 24.84
CA SER A 374 -18.93 4.10 25.24
C SER A 374 -18.29 3.33 24.09
N GLY A 375 -18.89 3.32 22.89
CA GLY A 375 -18.51 2.43 21.81
C GLY A 375 -18.84 0.95 22.10
N VAL A 376 -18.22 0.06 21.33
CA VAL A 376 -18.39 -1.39 21.39
C VAL A 376 -17.03 -2.04 21.58
N ALA A 377 -16.88 -2.84 22.63
CA ALA A 377 -15.62 -3.50 22.94
C ALA A 377 -15.28 -4.60 21.92
N ILE A 378 -14.00 -4.66 21.56
CA ILE A 378 -13.42 -5.62 20.60
C ILE A 378 -12.44 -6.51 21.34
N TYR A 379 -12.46 -7.82 21.04
CA TYR A 379 -11.66 -8.84 21.69
C TYR A 379 -10.98 -9.77 20.65
N SER A 380 -9.94 -10.48 21.07
CA SER A 380 -9.27 -11.51 20.27
C SER A 380 -10.03 -12.83 20.22
N GLU A 381 -10.94 -13.05 21.16
CA GLU A 381 -11.83 -14.21 21.24
C GLU A 381 -13.24 -13.73 21.62
N PRO A 382 -14.32 -14.45 21.26
CA PRO A 382 -15.67 -14.05 21.63
C PRO A 382 -16.00 -14.50 23.08
N ASN A 383 -15.19 -14.07 24.04
CA ASN A 383 -15.34 -14.35 25.48
C ASN A 383 -14.90 -13.13 26.30
N ASN A 384 -15.24 -13.13 27.58
CA ASN A 384 -14.82 -12.07 28.51
C ASN A 384 -13.54 -12.42 29.30
N ASP A 385 -12.93 -13.58 29.04
CA ASP A 385 -11.70 -14.03 29.71
C ASP A 385 -10.47 -13.26 29.22
N GLY A 386 -10.51 -12.77 27.98
CA GLY A 386 -9.44 -11.98 27.37
C GLY A 386 -9.46 -10.50 27.75
N LYS A 387 -8.28 -9.86 27.68
CA LYS A 387 -8.19 -8.40 27.74
C LYS A 387 -8.84 -7.80 26.48
N GLN A 388 -9.65 -6.76 26.66
CA GLN A 388 -10.17 -5.96 25.57
C GLN A 388 -9.03 -5.50 24.65
N PHE A 389 -9.18 -5.77 23.36
CA PHE A 389 -8.22 -5.45 22.31
C PHE A 389 -8.32 -3.98 21.88
N ASP A 390 -9.54 -3.49 21.64
CA ASP A 390 -9.85 -2.12 21.16
C ASP A 390 -11.34 -1.79 21.43
N THR A 391 -11.80 -0.60 21.07
CA THR A 391 -13.20 -0.15 21.10
C THR A 391 -13.60 0.39 19.72
N LEU A 392 -14.65 -0.20 19.11
CA LEU A 392 -15.34 0.42 17.98
C LEU A 392 -16.10 1.65 18.47
N LYS A 393 -15.64 2.85 18.11
CA LYS A 393 -16.18 4.12 18.62
C LYS A 393 -17.57 4.40 18.07
N LYS A 394 -18.37 5.19 18.79
CA LYS A 394 -19.69 5.64 18.33
C LYS A 394 -19.60 6.22 16.91
N GLY A 395 -20.50 5.81 16.03
CA GLY A 395 -20.53 6.25 14.65
C GLY A 395 -19.66 5.43 13.71
N GLN A 396 -18.64 4.72 14.21
CA GLN A 396 -17.88 3.78 13.38
C GLN A 396 -18.71 2.53 13.08
N TYR A 397 -18.42 1.92 11.94
CA TYR A 397 -19.02 0.66 11.54
C TYR A 397 -17.96 -0.37 11.16
N LEU A 398 -18.34 -1.64 11.22
CA LEU A 398 -17.57 -2.76 10.71
C LEU A 398 -18.42 -3.64 9.80
N ILE A 399 -17.77 -4.37 8.91
CA ILE A 399 -18.35 -5.52 8.21
C ILE A 399 -17.94 -6.80 8.98
N TYR A 400 -18.88 -7.71 9.19
CA TYR A 400 -18.65 -8.99 9.85
C TYR A 400 -19.04 -10.15 8.93
N ASP A 401 -18.56 -11.36 9.21
CA ASP A 401 -18.87 -12.59 8.47
C ASP A 401 -19.42 -13.72 9.35
N TYR A 402 -19.40 -13.56 10.67
CA TYR A 402 -19.98 -14.52 11.61
C TYR A 402 -20.69 -13.84 12.78
N LYS A 403 -21.73 -14.49 13.29
CA LYS A 403 -22.32 -14.19 14.60
C LYS A 403 -22.03 -15.32 15.58
N TYR A 404 -21.80 -14.95 16.84
CA TYR A 404 -21.54 -15.89 17.94
C TYR A 404 -22.41 -15.56 19.14
N ILE A 405 -22.71 -16.59 19.92
CA ILE A 405 -23.35 -16.50 21.23
C ILE A 405 -22.42 -17.17 22.23
N ASN A 406 -21.90 -16.38 23.17
CA ASN A 406 -21.03 -16.86 24.23
C ASN A 406 -20.99 -15.89 25.41
N ASP A 407 -20.76 -16.39 26.63
CA ASP A 407 -20.60 -15.61 27.87
C ASP A 407 -21.71 -14.57 28.14
N GLY A 408 -22.93 -14.86 27.71
CA GLY A 408 -24.07 -13.96 27.89
C GLY A 408 -24.10 -12.77 26.91
N TYR A 409 -23.29 -12.80 25.85
CA TYR A 409 -23.25 -11.77 24.81
C TYR A 409 -23.44 -12.34 23.41
N VAL A 410 -23.97 -11.47 22.54
CA VAL A 410 -23.93 -11.64 21.08
C VAL A 410 -22.65 -10.99 20.59
N TRP A 411 -21.92 -11.69 19.73
CA TRP A 411 -20.68 -11.21 19.13
C TRP A 411 -20.77 -11.25 17.62
N VAL A 412 -20.06 -10.33 16.97
CA VAL A 412 -19.80 -10.41 15.52
C VAL A 412 -18.31 -10.60 15.27
N GLY A 413 -17.96 -11.57 14.43
CA GLY A 413 -16.58 -11.85 14.04
C GLY A 413 -16.21 -11.12 12.75
N PHE A 414 -15.01 -10.57 12.73
CA PHE A 414 -14.47 -9.85 11.57
C PHE A 414 -12.95 -10.03 11.49
N GLU A 415 -12.37 -9.74 10.33
CA GLU A 415 -10.93 -9.72 10.14
C GLU A 415 -10.41 -8.29 10.19
N LYS A 416 -9.23 -8.10 10.78
CA LYS A 416 -8.45 -6.86 10.71
C LYS A 416 -6.97 -7.22 10.72
N ASN A 417 -6.20 -6.71 9.78
CA ASN A 417 -4.77 -7.00 9.61
C ASN A 417 -4.45 -8.49 9.52
N GLY A 418 -5.27 -9.23 8.79
CA GLY A 418 -5.12 -10.68 8.61
C GLY A 418 -5.37 -11.52 9.88
N LYS A 419 -5.87 -10.91 10.96
CA LYS A 419 -6.25 -11.59 12.21
C LYS A 419 -7.75 -11.50 12.43
N ARG A 420 -8.32 -12.49 13.13
CA ARG A 420 -9.74 -12.55 13.52
C ARG A 420 -9.94 -11.82 14.85
N TYR A 421 -10.98 -10.99 14.92
CA TYR A 421 -11.42 -10.29 16.13
C TYR A 421 -12.94 -10.35 16.25
N TYR A 422 -13.43 -9.98 17.44
CA TYR A 422 -14.83 -10.14 17.82
C TYR A 422 -15.32 -8.87 18.51
N ALA A 423 -16.40 -8.28 18.00
CA ALA A 423 -17.06 -7.14 18.64
C ALA A 423 -18.24 -7.63 19.47
N GLN A 424 -18.35 -7.17 20.71
CA GLN A 424 -19.44 -7.48 21.63
C GLN A 424 -20.64 -6.58 21.31
N VAL A 425 -21.68 -7.10 20.65
CA VAL A 425 -22.73 -6.28 20.02
C VAL A 425 -24.05 -6.25 20.78
N GLY A 426 -24.17 -6.97 21.89
CA GLY A 426 -25.34 -6.90 22.76
C GLY A 426 -25.38 -8.03 23.78
N PHE A 427 -26.33 -7.96 24.71
CA PHE A 427 -26.59 -9.05 25.65
C PHE A 427 -27.33 -10.18 24.95
N SER A 428 -26.94 -11.42 25.21
CA SER A 428 -27.58 -12.60 24.65
C SER A 428 -28.60 -13.22 25.60
N ASP A 429 -29.61 -13.89 25.03
CA ASP A 429 -30.53 -14.78 25.72
C ASP A 429 -29.92 -16.16 26.07
N GLY A 430 -28.66 -16.41 25.69
CA GLY A 430 -27.97 -17.68 25.87
C GLY A 430 -28.39 -18.77 24.88
N LYS A 431 -29.26 -18.46 23.91
CA LYS A 431 -29.72 -19.37 22.87
C LYS A 431 -29.21 -18.91 21.50
N TYR A 432 -29.98 -18.05 20.83
CA TYR A 432 -29.78 -17.70 19.42
C TYR A 432 -29.98 -16.20 19.14
N GLY A 433 -30.11 -15.37 20.17
CA GLY A 433 -30.47 -13.98 19.98
C GLY A 433 -30.13 -13.07 21.15
N TYR A 434 -30.80 -11.92 21.17
CA TYR A 434 -30.62 -10.90 22.18
C TYR A 434 -31.48 -11.17 23.40
N LYS A 435 -30.97 -10.79 24.57
CA LYS A 435 -31.70 -10.86 25.84
C LYS A 435 -32.98 -10.02 25.74
N PRO A 436 -34.15 -10.55 26.13
CA PRO A 436 -35.40 -9.78 26.12
C PRO A 436 -35.26 -8.44 26.86
N ASN A 437 -35.92 -7.40 26.34
CA ASN A 437 -35.89 -6.03 26.88
C ASN A 437 -34.51 -5.35 26.87
N THR A 438 -33.54 -5.88 26.13
CA THR A 438 -32.27 -5.20 25.86
C THR A 438 -32.18 -4.78 24.40
N GLN A 439 -31.42 -3.72 24.14
CA GLN A 439 -31.12 -3.26 22.78
C GLN A 439 -29.69 -3.67 22.41
N PRO A 440 -29.43 -4.02 21.14
CA PRO A 440 -28.07 -4.15 20.65
C PRO A 440 -27.25 -2.88 20.90
N PHE A 441 -25.94 -3.01 21.00
CA PHE A 441 -25.01 -1.89 21.26
C PHE A 441 -24.74 -1.04 20.02
N GLY A 442 -25.52 -1.28 18.96
CA GLY A 442 -25.40 -0.65 17.66
C GLY A 442 -26.59 -0.99 16.78
N GLN A 443 -26.46 -0.69 15.50
CA GLN A 443 -27.47 -0.98 14.48
C GLN A 443 -26.86 -1.89 13.41
N PHE A 444 -27.67 -2.86 12.98
CA PHE A 444 -27.34 -3.78 11.88
C PHE A 444 -27.97 -3.27 10.58
N TYR A 445 -27.27 -3.44 9.46
CA TYR A 445 -27.71 -3.06 8.11
C TYR A 445 -27.30 -4.08 7.07
#